data_AF-A0A429BW33-F1
#
_entry.id   AF-A0A429BW33-F1
#
_cell.length_a   1.000
_cell.length_b   1.000
_cell.length_c   1.000
_cell.angle_alpha   90.00
_cell.angle_beta   90.00
_cell.angle_gamma   90.00
#
_symmetry.space_group_name_H-M   'P 1'
#
loop_
_entity.id
_entity.type
_entity.pdbx_description
1 polymer ?
#
loop_
_entity_poly.entity_id
_entity_poly.type
_entity_poly.pdbx_seq_one_letter_code
_entity_poly.pdbx_strand_id
1 'polypeptide(L)'
;MPHATQHADIAAVASAELDSALRGGPFHAALRAAIAARGLPLQRVQHHLSRRGVKVGVTSLSYWQQGARRPQRPESLRAVRALEEILQLPEESLIRLLSEADDHSALQQPAARSYRSLVEASGMLERLLAELDCPVDGGLHTLAHHEQVRIGARRELAGRESHHIVRAHKDGVDRFVAVHHGDPGCAPERMTVHALENCRTGRVRWHHDTGVLVAELLFGTRLRAGDTHLFRYGVEDGTADMSREYARGFPLAGGQYALQVRFAENALPARCHRFAQHSAAAPRSGRQGLAISGLHRSVHLVEPRVRTGIVGIGWEWE
;
A
#
# COMPACT_ATOMS: atom_id res chain seq x y z
N MET A 1 -25.31 -46.21 2.75
CA MET A 1 -25.21 -44.87 3.39
C MET A 1 -23.80 -44.29 3.16
N PRO A 2 -23.50 -43.65 2.01
CA PRO A 2 -22.19 -42.99 1.76
C PRO A 2 -22.26 -41.45 1.68
N HIS A 3 -23.45 -40.84 1.74
CA HIS A 3 -23.64 -39.41 1.43
C HIS A 3 -23.26 -38.40 2.54
N ALA A 4 -23.05 -38.86 3.78
CA ALA A 4 -22.75 -37.98 4.92
C ALA A 4 -21.28 -37.54 4.93
N THR A 5 -20.35 -38.43 4.58
CA THR A 5 -18.90 -38.16 4.59
C THR A 5 -18.50 -37.20 3.45
N GLN A 6 -19.14 -37.33 2.28
CA GLN A 6 -18.84 -36.48 1.12
C GLN A 6 -19.28 -35.02 1.30
N HIS A 7 -20.37 -34.76 2.04
CA HIS A 7 -20.81 -33.39 2.35
C HIS A 7 -19.90 -32.71 3.38
N ALA A 8 -19.34 -33.45 4.33
CA ALA A 8 -18.40 -32.92 5.32
C ALA A 8 -17.07 -32.49 4.67
N ASP A 9 -16.56 -33.30 3.73
CA ASP A 9 -15.34 -32.97 2.97
C ASP A 9 -15.53 -31.74 2.07
N ILE A 10 -16.69 -31.62 1.38
CA ILE A 10 -16.98 -30.44 0.54
C ILE A 10 -17.12 -29.16 1.39
N ALA A 11 -17.75 -29.24 2.56
CA ALA A 11 -17.89 -28.10 3.47
C ALA A 11 -16.53 -27.66 4.07
N ALA A 12 -15.66 -28.61 4.42
CA ALA A 12 -14.32 -28.33 4.93
C ALA A 12 -13.42 -27.68 3.87
N VAL A 13 -13.47 -28.17 2.62
CA VAL A 13 -12.74 -27.59 1.49
C VAL A 13 -13.26 -26.19 1.16
N ALA A 14 -14.57 -25.98 1.12
CA ALA A 14 -15.18 -24.67 0.88
C ALA A 14 -14.85 -23.65 1.99
N SER A 15 -14.73 -24.10 3.25
CA SER A 15 -14.30 -23.25 4.37
C SER A 15 -12.81 -22.88 4.24
N ALA A 16 -11.94 -23.82 3.85
CA ALA A 16 -10.52 -23.55 3.66
C ALA A 16 -10.25 -22.60 2.46
N GLU A 17 -11.03 -22.75 1.38
CA GLU A 17 -11.01 -21.84 0.23
C GLU A 17 -11.53 -20.45 0.61
N LEU A 18 -12.60 -20.38 1.40
CA LEU A 18 -13.11 -19.11 1.94
C LEU A 18 -12.06 -18.43 2.83
N ASP A 19 -11.44 -19.16 3.75
CA ASP A 19 -10.41 -18.61 4.63
C ASP A 19 -9.18 -18.14 3.84
N SER A 20 -8.80 -18.84 2.77
CA SER A 20 -7.73 -18.42 1.87
C SER A 20 -8.09 -17.14 1.11
N ALA A 21 -9.32 -17.08 0.58
CA ALA A 21 -9.83 -15.90 -0.12
C ALA A 21 -9.99 -14.69 0.80
N LEU A 22 -10.39 -14.89 2.06
CA LEU A 22 -10.50 -13.83 3.06
C LEU A 22 -9.14 -13.34 3.58
N ARG A 23 -8.08 -14.15 3.49
CA ARG A 23 -6.72 -13.77 3.93
C ARG A 23 -6.01 -12.81 2.98
N GLY A 24 -6.25 -12.91 1.66
CA GLY A 24 -5.63 -12.03 0.67
C GLY A 24 -6.10 -12.22 -0.77
N GLY A 25 -7.29 -12.78 -0.99
CA GLY A 25 -7.89 -12.90 -2.31
C GLY A 25 -8.59 -11.62 -2.76
N PRO A 26 -8.86 -11.43 -4.07
CA PRO A 26 -9.58 -10.25 -4.53
C PRO A 26 -11.01 -10.24 -4.00
N PHE A 27 -11.52 -9.06 -3.60
CA PHE A 27 -12.84 -8.88 -2.98
C PHE A 27 -13.98 -9.67 -3.65
N HIS A 28 -14.04 -9.68 -4.98
CA HIS A 28 -15.10 -10.38 -5.73
C HIS A 28 -15.04 -11.91 -5.57
N ALA A 29 -13.83 -12.47 -5.43
CA ALA A 29 -13.63 -13.90 -5.20
C ALA A 29 -14.01 -14.27 -3.76
N ALA A 30 -13.61 -13.45 -2.79
CA ALA A 30 -14.00 -13.63 -1.38
C ALA A 30 -15.51 -13.50 -1.17
N LEU A 31 -16.15 -12.50 -1.80
CA LEU A 31 -17.60 -12.33 -1.74
C LEU A 31 -18.36 -13.50 -2.40
N ARG A 32 -17.85 -14.02 -3.52
CA ARG A 32 -18.42 -15.19 -4.19
C ARG A 32 -18.29 -16.44 -3.31
N ALA A 33 -17.10 -16.67 -2.74
CA ALA A 33 -16.85 -17.79 -1.84
C ALA A 33 -17.73 -17.71 -0.58
N ALA A 34 -17.88 -16.53 0.01
CA ALA A 34 -18.71 -16.32 1.20
C ALA A 34 -20.20 -16.60 0.92
N ILE A 35 -20.71 -16.15 -0.22
CA ILE A 35 -22.10 -16.40 -0.63
C ILE A 35 -22.33 -17.88 -0.94
N ALA A 36 -21.36 -18.54 -1.59
CA ALA A 36 -21.42 -19.97 -1.87
C ALA A 36 -21.38 -20.81 -0.59
N ALA A 37 -20.47 -20.50 0.35
CA ALA A 37 -20.35 -21.16 1.64
C ALA A 37 -21.62 -21.01 2.50
N ARG A 38 -22.27 -19.85 2.43
CA ARG A 38 -23.54 -19.61 3.15
C ARG A 38 -24.76 -20.22 2.46
N GLY A 39 -24.65 -20.60 1.18
CA GLY A 39 -25.74 -21.18 0.38
C GLY A 39 -26.93 -20.23 0.16
N LEU A 40 -26.70 -18.91 0.18
CA LEU A 40 -27.78 -17.92 0.04
C LEU A 40 -27.90 -17.41 -1.40
N PRO A 41 -29.10 -17.49 -2.02
CA PRO A 41 -29.32 -16.84 -3.31
C PRO A 41 -29.27 -15.32 -3.15
N LEU A 42 -28.75 -14.62 -4.17
CA LEU A 42 -28.55 -13.17 -4.19
C LEU A 42 -29.82 -12.36 -3.81
N GLN A 43 -31.00 -12.85 -4.21
CA GLN A 43 -32.29 -12.22 -3.85
C GLN A 43 -32.57 -12.28 -2.35
N ARG A 44 -32.21 -13.38 -1.66
CA ARG A 44 -32.31 -13.43 -0.19
C ARG A 44 -31.32 -12.49 0.47
N VAL A 45 -30.10 -12.40 -0.04
CA VAL A 45 -29.08 -11.48 0.48
C VAL A 45 -29.57 -10.03 0.38
N GLN A 46 -30.11 -9.65 -0.79
CA GLN A 46 -30.71 -8.33 -1.02
C GLN A 46 -31.90 -8.04 -0.08
N HIS A 47 -32.75 -9.04 0.17
CA HIS A 47 -33.87 -8.91 1.10
C HIS A 47 -33.40 -8.64 2.53
N HIS A 48 -32.35 -9.33 2.99
CA HIS A 48 -31.77 -9.11 4.33
C HIS A 48 -31.11 -7.73 4.45
N LEU A 49 -30.44 -7.25 3.39
CA LEU A 49 -29.88 -5.89 3.34
C LEU A 49 -30.97 -4.82 3.42
N SER A 50 -32.07 -5.01 2.69
CA SER A 50 -33.22 -4.08 2.70
C SER A 50 -33.86 -3.99 4.08
N ARG A 51 -34.00 -5.12 4.80
CA ARG A 51 -34.51 -5.16 6.18
C ARG A 51 -33.63 -4.42 7.18
N ARG A 52 -32.34 -4.24 6.87
CA ARG A 52 -31.36 -3.49 7.67
C ARG A 52 -31.23 -2.03 7.22
N GLY A 53 -32.15 -1.54 6.36
CA GLY A 53 -32.18 -0.16 5.89
C GLY A 53 -31.17 0.16 4.79
N VAL A 54 -30.50 -0.85 4.22
CA VAL A 54 -29.49 -0.67 3.17
C VAL A 54 -30.10 -1.00 1.80
N LYS A 55 -30.16 -0.01 0.90
CA LYS A 55 -30.72 -0.19 -0.45
C LYS A 55 -29.63 -0.56 -1.46
N VAL A 56 -29.46 -1.85 -1.72
CA VAL A 56 -28.61 -2.37 -2.82
C VAL A 56 -29.44 -3.26 -3.75
N GLY A 57 -29.32 -3.05 -5.06
CA GLY A 57 -30.00 -3.87 -6.06
C GLY A 57 -29.29 -5.21 -6.34
N VAL A 58 -30.04 -6.23 -6.75
CA VAL A 58 -29.50 -7.55 -7.13
C VAL A 58 -28.44 -7.46 -8.23
N THR A 59 -28.65 -6.57 -9.20
CA THR A 59 -27.68 -6.29 -10.27
C THR A 59 -26.36 -5.72 -9.75
N SER A 60 -26.41 -4.89 -8.70
CA SER A 60 -25.20 -4.35 -8.05
C SER A 60 -24.43 -5.44 -7.31
N LEU A 61 -25.12 -6.33 -6.59
CA LEU A 61 -24.49 -7.49 -5.94
C LEU A 61 -23.88 -8.46 -6.95
N SER A 62 -24.55 -8.67 -8.08
CA SER A 62 -24.04 -9.51 -9.18
C SER A 62 -22.77 -8.92 -9.79
N TYR A 63 -22.73 -7.61 -10.05
CA TYR A 63 -21.52 -6.95 -10.53
C TYR A 63 -20.37 -6.98 -9.52
N TRP A 64 -20.66 -6.96 -8.21
CA TRP A 64 -19.64 -7.10 -7.17
C TRP A 64 -19.04 -8.51 -7.14
N GLN A 65 -19.83 -9.57 -7.32
CA GLN A 65 -19.34 -10.96 -7.41
C GLN A 65 -18.51 -11.22 -8.67
N GLN A 66 -18.83 -10.54 -9.78
CA GLN A 66 -18.12 -10.66 -11.04
C GLN A 66 -16.86 -9.78 -11.10
N GLY A 67 -16.67 -8.87 -10.13
CA GLY A 67 -15.56 -7.92 -10.13
C GLY A 67 -15.73 -6.76 -11.12
N ALA A 68 -16.88 -6.66 -11.81
CA ALA A 68 -17.19 -5.62 -12.78
C ALA A 68 -17.42 -4.24 -12.14
N ARG A 69 -17.77 -4.20 -10.85
CA ARG A 69 -17.93 -2.97 -10.07
C ARG A 69 -17.49 -3.20 -8.63
N ARG A 70 -16.89 -2.19 -8.00
CA ARG A 70 -16.48 -2.24 -6.58
C ARG A 70 -17.26 -1.25 -5.72
N PRO A 71 -17.61 -1.62 -4.48
CA PRO A 71 -18.22 -0.71 -3.52
C PRO A 71 -17.18 0.23 -2.89
N GLN A 72 -17.21 1.52 -3.25
CA GLN A 72 -16.32 2.56 -2.69
C GLN A 72 -17.06 3.67 -1.92
N ARG A 73 -18.36 3.85 -2.16
CA ARG A 73 -19.15 4.92 -1.52
C ARG A 73 -19.49 4.57 -0.07
N PRO A 74 -19.66 5.54 0.84
CA PRO A 74 -20.01 5.30 2.25
C PRO A 74 -21.25 4.41 2.43
N GLU A 75 -22.27 4.62 1.60
CA GLU A 75 -23.50 3.80 1.60
C GLU A 75 -23.23 2.35 1.15
N SER A 76 -22.33 2.15 0.19
CA SER A 76 -21.91 0.83 -0.29
C SER A 76 -21.02 0.11 0.73
N LEU A 77 -20.14 0.83 1.44
CA LEU A 77 -19.34 0.26 2.52
C LEU A 77 -20.22 -0.18 3.70
N ARG A 78 -21.26 0.60 4.02
CA ARG A 78 -22.29 0.20 4.98
C ARG A 78 -23.03 -1.07 4.53
N ALA A 79 -23.23 -1.24 3.23
CA ALA A 79 -23.79 -2.47 2.67
C ALA A 79 -22.85 -3.67 2.84
N VAL A 80 -21.54 -3.47 2.70
CA VAL A 80 -20.54 -4.54 2.88
C VAL A 80 -20.45 -4.96 4.35
N ARG A 81 -20.54 -4.02 5.31
CA ARG A 81 -20.67 -4.35 6.76
C ARG A 81 -21.86 -5.26 7.02
N ALA A 82 -23.02 -4.85 6.48
CA ALA A 82 -24.23 -5.64 6.63
C ALA A 82 -24.13 -7.01 5.93
N LEU A 83 -23.36 -7.13 4.83
CA LEU A 83 -23.09 -8.40 4.16
C LEU A 83 -22.25 -9.35 5.03
N GLU A 84 -21.23 -8.85 5.72
CA GLU A 84 -20.40 -9.66 6.62
C GLU A 84 -21.26 -10.31 7.72
N GLU A 85 -22.16 -9.54 8.32
CA GLU A 85 -23.09 -10.05 9.34
C GLU A 85 -24.09 -11.07 8.77
N ILE A 86 -24.65 -10.83 7.58
CA ILE A 86 -25.60 -11.74 6.92
C ILE A 86 -24.92 -13.06 6.54
N LEU A 87 -23.67 -12.97 6.08
CA LEU A 87 -22.87 -14.10 5.63
C LEU A 87 -22.13 -14.78 6.79
N GLN A 88 -22.27 -14.28 8.03
CA GLN A 88 -21.63 -14.80 9.24
C GLN A 88 -20.10 -14.86 9.11
N LEU A 89 -19.53 -13.85 8.47
CA LEU A 89 -18.08 -13.68 8.37
C LEU A 89 -17.56 -12.98 9.63
N PRO A 90 -16.27 -13.17 9.96
CA PRO A 90 -15.63 -12.34 10.98
C PRO A 90 -15.75 -10.86 10.60
N GLU A 91 -15.92 -10.00 11.60
CA GLU A 91 -16.09 -8.56 11.41
C GLU A 91 -14.94 -7.97 10.57
N GLU A 92 -15.26 -7.07 9.65
CA GLU A 92 -14.32 -6.38 8.75
C GLU A 92 -13.56 -7.28 7.76
N SER A 93 -13.92 -8.56 7.59
CA SER A 93 -13.18 -9.47 6.70
C SER A 93 -13.25 -9.10 5.21
N LEU A 94 -14.41 -8.67 4.71
CA LEU A 94 -14.61 -8.24 3.32
C LEU A 94 -14.23 -6.76 3.12
N ILE A 95 -14.44 -5.94 4.14
CA ILE A 95 -14.07 -4.52 4.15
C ILE A 95 -12.56 -4.35 4.12
N ARG A 96 -11.83 -5.22 4.83
CA ARG A 96 -10.38 -5.27 4.75
C ARG A 96 -9.90 -5.54 3.33
N LEU A 97 -10.55 -6.45 2.59
CA LEU A 97 -10.19 -6.74 1.19
C LEU A 97 -10.53 -5.61 0.21
N LEU A 98 -11.53 -4.78 0.53
CA LEU A 98 -11.81 -3.56 -0.23
C LEU A 98 -10.74 -2.49 0.05
N SER A 99 -10.32 -2.39 1.31
CA SER A 99 -9.27 -1.45 1.75
C SER A 99 -7.88 -1.83 1.22
N GLU A 100 -7.55 -3.13 1.22
CA GLU A 100 -6.28 -3.67 0.69
C GLU A 100 -6.17 -3.56 -0.84
N ALA A 101 -7.31 -3.37 -1.53
CA ALA A 101 -7.33 -3.18 -2.98
C ALA A 101 -7.47 -1.70 -3.38
N ASP A 102 -7.91 -0.82 -2.48
CA ASP A 102 -7.73 0.64 -2.61
C ASP A 102 -6.27 1.05 -2.30
N ASP A 103 -5.52 0.22 -1.57
CA ASP A 103 -4.04 0.26 -1.48
C ASP A 103 -3.33 0.05 -2.85
N HIS A 104 -4.06 -0.29 -3.92
CA HIS A 104 -3.51 -0.29 -5.27
C HIS A 104 -3.27 1.13 -5.84
N SER A 105 -3.72 2.18 -5.14
CA SER A 105 -3.29 3.56 -5.40
C SER A 105 -1.98 3.93 -4.67
N ALA A 106 -1.34 3.00 -3.96
CA ALA A 106 -0.13 3.26 -3.18
C ALA A 106 1.12 3.33 -4.07
N LEU A 107 1.23 4.41 -4.84
CA LEU A 107 2.54 4.91 -5.21
C LEU A 107 3.28 5.27 -3.90
N GLN A 108 4.20 4.40 -3.50
CA GLN A 108 5.33 4.75 -2.63
C GLN A 108 5.04 5.09 -1.15
N GLN A 109 4.32 4.23 -0.44
CA GLN A 109 3.98 4.46 0.97
C GLN A 109 5.03 3.93 1.96
N PRO A 110 5.55 4.75 2.89
CA PRO A 110 6.26 4.25 4.07
C PRO A 110 5.30 3.81 5.16
N ALA A 111 5.51 2.61 5.72
CA ALA A 111 4.54 1.92 6.57
C ALA A 111 4.75 2.07 8.08
N ALA A 112 5.11 3.26 8.57
CA ALA A 112 5.25 3.52 10.01
C ALA A 112 3.95 4.01 10.69
N ARG A 113 2.79 3.94 10.00
CA ARG A 113 1.53 4.51 10.49
C ARG A 113 0.47 3.48 10.83
N SER A 114 -0.39 3.83 11.79
CA SER A 114 -1.56 3.04 12.14
C SER A 114 -2.52 2.89 10.96
N TYR A 115 -3.19 1.74 10.84
CA TYR A 115 -4.15 1.42 9.77
C TYR A 115 -5.16 2.55 9.48
N ARG A 116 -5.67 3.23 10.51
CA ARG A 116 -6.57 4.37 10.37
C ARG A 116 -5.94 5.58 9.68
N SER A 117 -4.68 5.90 10.01
CA SER A 117 -3.94 6.98 9.34
C SER A 117 -3.59 6.64 7.89
N LEU A 118 -3.45 5.35 7.55
CA LEU A 118 -3.21 4.91 6.17
C LEU A 118 -4.48 5.02 5.32
N VAL A 119 -5.64 4.66 5.87
CA VAL A 119 -6.95 4.81 5.20
C VAL A 119 -7.33 6.28 4.99
N GLU A 120 -7.13 7.13 6.00
CA GLU A 120 -7.36 8.58 5.88
C GLU A 120 -6.38 9.24 4.88
N ALA A 121 -5.12 8.78 4.84
CA ALA A 121 -4.14 9.22 3.85
C ALA A 121 -4.48 8.75 2.43
N SER A 122 -5.07 7.55 2.26
CA SER A 122 -5.48 7.02 0.95
C SER A 122 -6.58 7.85 0.29
N GLY A 123 -7.67 8.15 1.01
CA GLY A 123 -8.75 9.01 0.49
C GLY A 123 -8.34 10.48 0.28
N MET A 124 -7.25 10.93 0.89
CA MET A 124 -6.63 12.23 0.61
C MET A 124 -5.69 12.17 -0.60
N LEU A 125 -4.93 11.08 -0.74
CA LEU A 125 -4.04 10.85 -1.87
C LEU A 125 -4.84 10.81 -3.19
N GLU A 126 -5.99 10.14 -3.21
CA GLU A 126 -6.89 10.14 -4.37
C GLU A 126 -7.35 11.56 -4.74
N ARG A 127 -7.66 12.40 -3.75
CA ARG A 127 -8.04 13.81 -3.97
C ARG A 127 -6.88 14.63 -4.52
N LEU A 128 -5.68 14.49 -3.95
CA LEU A 128 -4.49 15.19 -4.42
C LEU A 128 -4.07 14.73 -5.83
N LEU A 129 -4.20 13.44 -6.15
CA LEU A 129 -3.95 12.91 -7.48
C LEU A 129 -4.98 13.44 -8.50
N ALA A 130 -6.25 13.52 -8.11
CA ALA A 130 -7.30 14.12 -8.92
C ALA A 130 -7.05 15.62 -9.17
N GLU A 131 -6.62 16.38 -8.15
CA GLU A 131 -6.24 17.80 -8.29
C GLU A 131 -5.00 18.02 -9.18
N LEU A 132 -4.16 16.99 -9.32
CA LEU A 132 -2.98 17.00 -10.21
C LEU A 132 -3.30 16.50 -11.62
N ASP A 133 -4.55 16.11 -11.92
CA ASP A 133 -4.97 15.44 -13.16
C ASP A 133 -4.13 14.18 -13.47
N CYS A 134 -3.65 13.48 -12.44
CA CYS A 134 -2.79 12.32 -12.62
C CYS A 134 -3.60 11.01 -12.54
N PRO A 135 -3.52 10.12 -13.54
CA PRO A 135 -4.11 8.80 -13.43
C PRO A 135 -3.41 7.99 -12.33
N VAL A 136 -4.19 7.21 -11.58
CA VAL A 136 -3.73 6.39 -10.43
C VAL A 136 -2.56 5.46 -10.79
N ASP A 137 -2.48 5.00 -12.04
CA ASP A 137 -1.41 4.12 -12.52
C ASP A 137 -0.10 4.84 -12.91
N GLY A 138 -0.12 6.17 -13.07
CA GLY A 138 0.99 6.98 -13.58
C GLY A 138 1.55 6.59 -14.97
N GLY A 139 1.06 5.54 -15.61
CA GLY A 139 1.58 4.99 -16.86
C GLY A 139 2.91 4.23 -16.77
N LEU A 140 3.42 3.96 -15.57
CA LEU A 140 4.80 3.50 -15.35
C LEU A 140 4.85 2.19 -14.56
N HIS A 141 5.73 1.30 -15.01
CA HIS A 141 6.16 0.13 -14.24
C HIS A 141 7.56 0.36 -13.69
N THR A 142 7.75 0.15 -12.40
CA THR A 142 9.08 0.26 -11.78
C THR A 142 9.85 -1.03 -12.04
N LEU A 143 10.97 -0.93 -12.75
CA LEU A 143 11.88 -2.04 -13.03
C LEU A 143 12.93 -2.18 -11.93
N ALA A 144 13.43 -1.05 -11.42
CA ALA A 144 14.33 -1.02 -10.29
C ALA A 144 14.08 0.23 -9.44
N HIS A 145 14.22 0.08 -8.13
CA HIS A 145 14.11 1.17 -7.19
C HIS A 145 15.18 1.03 -6.11
N HIS A 146 16.06 2.01 -6.04
CA HIS A 146 17.07 2.09 -5.00
C HIS A 146 16.79 3.31 -4.12
N GLU A 147 16.73 3.09 -2.82
CA GLU A 147 16.52 4.14 -1.84
C GLU A 147 17.64 4.25 -0.84
N GLN A 148 18.04 5.48 -0.59
CA GLN A 148 18.95 5.83 0.46
C GLN A 148 18.24 6.72 1.48
N VAL A 149 18.11 6.21 2.69
CA VAL A 149 17.50 6.90 3.83
C VAL A 149 18.59 7.36 4.77
N ARG A 150 18.48 8.60 5.26
CA ARG A 150 19.38 9.19 6.25
C ARG A 150 18.61 9.43 7.55
N ILE A 151 19.15 8.90 8.63
CA ILE A 151 18.69 9.14 10.00
C ILE A 151 19.61 10.19 10.65
N GLY A 152 19.01 11.26 11.16
CA GLY A 152 19.70 12.41 11.73
C GLY A 152 20.18 12.18 13.16
N ALA A 153 20.85 13.20 13.69
CA ALA A 153 21.43 13.19 15.03
C ALA A 153 20.38 13.13 16.15
N ARG A 154 19.15 13.58 15.89
CA ARG A 154 18.01 13.47 16.82
C ARG A 154 17.24 12.17 16.60
N ARG A 155 17.81 11.21 15.85
CA ARG A 155 17.19 9.94 15.47
C ARG A 155 15.93 10.11 14.61
N GLU A 156 15.78 11.27 13.99
CA GLU A 156 14.71 11.58 13.04
C GLU A 156 15.03 11.00 11.66
N LEU A 157 14.01 10.69 10.86
CA LEU A 157 14.20 10.66 9.42
C LEU A 157 14.67 12.06 9.01
N ALA A 158 15.85 12.19 8.39
CA ALA A 158 16.46 13.47 8.01
C ALA A 158 16.41 13.72 6.49
N GLY A 159 16.30 12.64 5.72
CA GLY A 159 16.12 12.74 4.30
C GLY A 159 16.10 11.37 3.62
N ARG A 160 15.52 11.36 2.43
CA ARG A 160 15.38 10.19 1.59
C ARG A 160 15.75 10.57 0.17
N GLU A 161 16.56 9.74 -0.46
CA GLU A 161 16.84 9.81 -1.89
C GLU A 161 16.31 8.54 -2.56
N SER A 162 15.65 8.70 -3.71
CA SER A 162 15.08 7.60 -4.49
C SER A 162 15.62 7.66 -5.92
N HIS A 163 16.15 6.53 -6.38
CA HIS A 163 16.63 6.30 -7.73
C HIS A 163 15.73 5.27 -8.40
N HIS A 164 15.06 5.69 -9.45
CA HIS A 164 14.11 4.87 -10.20
C HIS A 164 14.61 4.53 -11.58
N ILE A 165 14.37 3.28 -11.97
CA ILE A 165 14.30 2.85 -13.36
C ILE A 165 12.86 2.43 -13.62
N VAL A 166 12.19 3.14 -14.51
CA VAL A 166 10.80 2.90 -14.87
C VAL A 166 10.68 2.56 -16.35
N ARG A 167 9.59 1.85 -16.70
CA ARG A 167 9.17 1.60 -18.07
C ARG A 167 7.77 2.14 -18.28
N ALA A 168 7.57 2.94 -19.31
CA ALA A 168 6.24 3.35 -19.72
C ALA A 168 5.47 2.17 -20.32
N HIS A 169 4.23 1.96 -19.89
CA HIS A 169 3.34 0.95 -20.51
C HIS A 169 2.27 1.58 -21.40
N LYS A 170 2.21 2.91 -21.45
CA LYS A 170 1.35 3.70 -22.33
C LYS A 170 2.15 4.83 -22.98
N ASP A 171 1.67 5.30 -24.12
CA ASP A 171 2.27 6.43 -24.80
C ASP A 171 1.96 7.76 -24.09
N GLY A 172 2.91 8.70 -24.17
CA GLY A 172 2.72 10.07 -23.73
C GLY A 172 3.01 10.31 -22.24
N VAL A 173 3.63 9.36 -21.55
CA VAL A 173 4.02 9.54 -20.15
C VAL A 173 5.17 10.54 -20.06
N ASP A 174 4.98 11.62 -19.32
CA ASP A 174 5.97 12.72 -19.20
C ASP A 174 6.39 13.04 -17.77
N ARG A 175 5.83 12.33 -16.78
CA ARG A 175 6.03 12.62 -15.37
C ARG A 175 5.91 11.39 -14.49
N PHE A 176 6.46 11.52 -13.29
CA PHE A 176 6.29 10.62 -12.16
C PHE A 176 5.67 11.38 -10.99
N VAL A 177 4.78 10.76 -10.21
CA VAL A 177 4.24 11.35 -8.98
C VAL A 177 4.89 10.69 -7.77
N ALA A 178 5.70 11.48 -7.07
CA ALA A 178 6.32 11.08 -5.81
C ALA A 178 5.39 11.41 -4.65
N VAL A 179 5.14 10.42 -3.80
CA VAL A 179 4.39 10.59 -2.56
C VAL A 179 5.35 10.35 -1.40
N HIS A 180 5.38 11.29 -0.47
CA HIS A 180 6.11 11.20 0.79
C HIS A 180 5.14 11.38 1.93
N HIS A 181 5.26 10.50 2.93
CA HIS A 181 4.52 10.64 4.17
C HIS A 181 5.54 10.95 5.26
N GLY A 182 5.39 12.07 5.93
CA GLY A 182 6.22 12.38 7.09
C GLY A 182 5.93 11.44 8.24
N ASP A 183 6.92 11.27 9.12
CA ASP A 183 6.72 10.58 10.39
C ASP A 183 5.80 11.41 11.32
N PRO A 184 5.22 10.82 12.38
CA PRO A 184 4.44 11.57 13.36
C PRO A 184 5.20 12.80 13.88
N GLY A 185 4.48 13.92 14.04
CA GLY A 185 5.09 15.20 14.42
C GLY A 185 5.78 15.96 13.29
N CYS A 186 5.74 15.47 12.05
CA CYS A 186 6.31 16.18 10.91
C CYS A 186 5.62 17.54 10.65
N ALA A 187 6.39 18.46 10.06
CA ALA A 187 5.95 19.77 9.59
C ALA A 187 6.09 19.82 8.06
N PRO A 188 5.03 19.48 7.30
CA PRO A 188 5.08 19.36 5.83
C PRO A 188 5.57 20.62 5.13
N GLU A 189 5.25 21.80 5.65
CA GLU A 189 5.68 23.10 5.12
C GLU A 189 7.20 23.34 5.17
N ARG A 190 7.92 22.55 5.98
CA ARG A 190 9.39 22.59 6.08
C ARG A 190 10.06 21.48 5.27
N MET A 191 9.28 20.60 4.64
CA MET A 191 9.83 19.56 3.77
C MET A 191 10.23 20.16 2.43
N THR A 192 11.35 19.69 1.89
CA THR A 192 11.85 20.15 0.59
C THR A 192 12.02 18.99 -0.36
N VAL A 193 11.51 19.13 -1.59
CA VAL A 193 11.66 18.15 -2.67
C VAL A 193 12.74 18.60 -3.63
N HIS A 194 13.72 17.73 -3.85
CA HIS A 194 14.86 17.97 -4.71
C HIS A 194 14.76 17.06 -5.94
N ALA A 195 14.62 17.63 -7.13
CA ALA A 195 14.84 16.88 -8.37
C ALA A 195 16.36 16.80 -8.62
N LEU A 196 16.91 15.59 -8.66
CA LEU A 196 18.36 15.38 -8.68
C LEU A 196 18.87 15.05 -10.07
N GLU A 197 18.30 14.04 -10.73
CA GLU A 197 18.73 13.61 -12.08
C GLU A 197 17.52 13.27 -12.96
N ASN A 198 17.62 13.67 -14.23
CA ASN A 198 16.65 13.37 -15.31
C ASN A 198 15.18 13.64 -14.96
N CYS A 199 14.94 14.59 -14.06
CA CYS A 199 13.61 15.09 -13.75
C CYS A 199 13.69 16.54 -13.27
N ARG A 200 12.54 17.21 -13.26
CA ARG A 200 12.34 18.54 -12.69
C ARG A 200 11.11 18.54 -11.80
N THR A 201 11.20 19.17 -10.63
CA THR A 201 10.04 19.35 -9.76
C THR A 201 8.98 20.20 -10.45
N GLY A 202 7.78 19.64 -10.59
CA GLY A 202 6.57 20.30 -11.08
C GLY A 202 5.76 20.89 -9.92
N ARG A 203 4.47 20.57 -9.86
CA ARG A 203 3.63 20.98 -8.73
C ARG A 203 3.96 20.15 -7.50
N VAL A 204 4.07 20.83 -6.36
CA VAL A 204 4.16 20.21 -5.04
C VAL A 204 2.90 20.59 -4.26
N ARG A 205 2.33 19.61 -3.57
CA ARG A 205 1.17 19.76 -2.70
C ARG A 205 1.46 19.06 -1.38
N TRP A 206 0.96 19.62 -0.30
CA TRP A 206 1.04 19.01 1.01
C TRP A 206 -0.30 19.13 1.72
N HIS A 207 -0.52 18.20 2.63
CA HIS A 207 -1.68 18.19 3.51
C HIS A 207 -1.21 18.14 4.96
N HIS A 208 -1.47 19.21 5.70
CA HIS A 208 -0.95 19.41 7.05
C HIS A 208 -1.46 18.35 8.03
N ASP A 209 -2.78 18.08 8.03
CA ASP A 209 -3.39 17.17 9.02
C ASP A 209 -2.91 15.73 8.89
N THR A 210 -2.53 15.32 7.67
CA THR A 210 -2.08 13.95 7.40
C THR A 210 -0.56 13.87 7.20
N GLY A 211 0.16 14.98 7.15
CA GLY A 211 1.61 14.97 6.92
C GLY A 211 2.03 14.39 5.57
N VAL A 212 1.16 14.49 4.55
CA VAL A 212 1.40 13.92 3.22
C VAL A 212 1.92 15.00 2.30
N LEU A 213 2.99 14.70 1.58
CA LEU A 213 3.55 15.51 0.50
C LEU A 213 3.46 14.75 -0.82
N VAL A 214 3.00 15.42 -1.86
CA VAL A 214 2.89 14.89 -3.22
C VAL A 214 3.63 15.84 -4.15
N ALA A 215 4.55 15.32 -4.95
CA ALA A 215 5.33 16.10 -5.90
C ALA A 215 5.30 15.47 -7.29
N GLU A 216 5.06 16.30 -8.29
CA GLU A 216 5.27 15.91 -9.68
C GLU A 216 6.76 16.02 -10.03
N LEU A 217 7.28 15.01 -10.70
CA LEU A 217 8.63 14.96 -11.26
C LEU A 217 8.50 14.82 -12.77
N LEU A 218 8.70 15.92 -13.48
CA LEU A 218 8.58 15.99 -14.93
C LEU A 218 9.87 15.49 -15.57
N PHE A 219 9.79 14.56 -16.53
CA PHE A 219 10.96 13.98 -17.20
C PHE A 219 11.60 14.93 -18.22
N GLY A 220 10.86 15.94 -18.68
CA GLY A 220 11.29 16.82 -19.77
C GLY A 220 11.19 16.18 -21.16
N THR A 221 10.73 14.93 -21.22
CA THR A 221 10.49 14.15 -22.45
C THR A 221 9.17 13.40 -22.33
N ARG A 222 8.59 13.00 -23.47
CA ARG A 222 7.42 12.12 -23.52
C ARG A 222 7.87 10.71 -23.88
N LEU A 223 7.63 9.77 -22.99
CA LEU A 223 7.93 8.36 -23.17
C LEU A 223 6.82 7.69 -23.99
N ARG A 224 7.22 6.75 -24.85
CA ARG A 224 6.32 5.82 -25.55
C ARG A 224 6.21 4.53 -24.76
N ALA A 225 5.16 3.75 -25.04
CA ALA A 225 5.01 2.42 -24.48
C ALA A 225 6.25 1.57 -24.79
N GLY A 226 6.86 1.00 -23.75
CA GLY A 226 8.10 0.23 -23.81
C GLY A 226 9.36 1.04 -23.44
N ASP A 227 9.33 2.37 -23.55
CA ASP A 227 10.50 3.21 -23.25
C ASP A 227 10.85 3.13 -21.76
N THR A 228 12.15 3.14 -21.49
CA THR A 228 12.67 3.19 -20.12
C THR A 228 13.18 4.58 -19.78
N HIS A 229 12.94 5.01 -18.56
CA HIS A 229 13.47 6.26 -18.03
C HIS A 229 14.12 6.04 -16.68
N LEU A 230 15.26 6.69 -16.46
CA LEU A 230 16.00 6.65 -15.21
C LEU A 230 16.02 8.04 -14.62
N PHE A 231 15.62 8.19 -13.36
CA PHE A 231 15.59 9.48 -12.68
C PHE A 231 15.86 9.35 -11.17
N ARG A 232 16.29 10.46 -10.56
CA ARG A 232 16.54 10.55 -9.12
C ARG A 232 15.87 11.78 -8.52
N TYR A 233 15.33 11.61 -7.33
CA TYR A 233 14.79 12.70 -6.54
C TYR A 233 15.04 12.46 -5.05
N GLY A 234 15.05 13.53 -4.27
CA GLY A 234 15.19 13.52 -2.83
C GLY A 234 14.05 14.25 -2.14
N VAL A 235 13.73 13.83 -0.93
CA VAL A 235 12.89 14.56 0.00
C VAL A 235 13.68 14.76 1.28
N GLU A 236 13.85 16.02 1.66
CA GLU A 236 14.36 16.39 2.97
C GLU A 236 13.18 16.60 3.90
N ASP A 237 13.06 15.68 4.83
CA ASP A 237 12.16 15.74 5.96
C ASP A 237 13.06 15.46 7.15
N GLY A 238 13.24 16.46 7.99
CA GLY A 238 13.99 16.40 9.25
C GLY A 238 13.16 16.98 10.38
N THR A 239 11.84 16.94 10.25
CA THR A 239 10.92 17.71 11.10
C THR A 239 10.24 16.85 12.14
N ALA A 240 10.15 15.56 11.87
CA ALA A 240 9.41 14.60 12.67
C ALA A 240 10.14 14.17 13.94
N ASP A 241 9.43 13.35 14.73
CA ASP A 241 9.93 12.70 15.92
C ASP A 241 10.96 11.60 15.59
N MET A 242 11.45 10.95 16.65
CA MET A 242 12.37 9.82 16.54
C MET A 242 11.77 8.67 15.73
N SER A 243 12.49 8.28 14.68
CA SER A 243 12.16 7.17 13.81
C SER A 243 12.75 5.86 14.35
N ARG A 244 12.00 4.77 14.24
CA ARG A 244 12.42 3.41 14.67
C ARG A 244 12.41 2.40 13.52
N GLU A 245 11.92 2.81 12.37
CA GLU A 245 11.83 1.95 11.21
C GLU A 245 11.66 2.77 9.94
N TYR A 246 12.10 2.18 8.84
CA TYR A 246 11.74 2.64 7.51
C TYR A 246 11.19 1.47 6.73
N ALA A 247 10.04 1.67 6.09
CA ALA A 247 9.37 0.65 5.30
C ALA A 247 8.92 1.22 3.96
N ARG A 248 8.62 0.33 3.02
CA ARG A 248 8.04 0.65 1.73
C ARG A 248 6.97 -0.37 1.35
N GLY A 249 5.81 0.13 0.97
CA GLY A 249 4.74 -0.61 0.31
C GLY A 249 4.98 -0.78 -1.19
N PHE A 250 4.63 -1.95 -1.69
CA PHE A 250 4.68 -2.35 -3.08
C PHE A 250 3.29 -2.88 -3.48
N PRO A 251 2.50 -2.09 -4.23
CA PRO A 251 1.15 -2.51 -4.64
C PRO A 251 1.18 -3.62 -5.70
N LEU A 252 2.26 -3.68 -6.47
CA LEU A 252 2.48 -4.65 -7.55
C LEU A 252 3.79 -5.38 -7.34
N ALA A 253 3.78 -6.68 -7.58
CA ALA A 253 4.99 -7.48 -7.62
C ALA A 253 5.80 -7.17 -8.90
N GLY A 254 7.12 -7.22 -8.79
CA GLY A 254 8.01 -7.01 -9.92
C GLY A 254 9.08 -5.94 -9.67
N GLY A 255 10.13 -6.02 -10.48
CA GLY A 255 11.31 -5.18 -10.34
C GLY A 255 12.19 -5.54 -9.14
N GLN A 256 13.33 -4.87 -9.07
CA GLN A 256 14.30 -4.97 -7.98
C GLN A 256 14.12 -3.82 -7.01
N TYR A 257 14.26 -4.10 -5.71
CA TYR A 257 14.30 -3.06 -4.69
C TYR A 257 15.58 -3.16 -3.84
N ALA A 258 16.21 -2.03 -3.59
CA ALA A 258 17.32 -1.92 -2.65
C ALA A 258 17.04 -0.77 -1.70
N LEU A 259 17.18 -1.03 -0.40
CA LEU A 259 17.04 -0.04 0.65
C LEU A 259 18.34 0.02 1.44
N GLN A 260 18.91 1.21 1.54
CA GLN A 260 20.02 1.51 2.43
C GLN A 260 19.60 2.57 3.45
N VAL A 261 19.79 2.26 4.73
CA VAL A 261 19.61 3.22 5.83
C VAL A 261 20.99 3.60 6.36
N ARG A 262 21.26 4.90 6.43
CA ARG A 262 22.49 5.49 6.95
C ARG A 262 22.17 6.28 8.21
N PHE A 263 22.95 6.04 9.25
CA PHE A 263 22.79 6.66 10.56
C PHE A 263 23.83 7.77 10.78
N ALA A 264 23.42 8.82 11.47
CA ALA A 264 24.34 9.83 11.99
C ALA A 264 25.34 9.20 12.98
N GLU A 265 26.49 9.85 13.14
CA GLU A 265 27.60 9.33 13.95
C GLU A 265 27.24 9.10 15.42
N ASN A 266 26.39 9.96 15.97
CA ASN A 266 25.90 9.90 17.35
C ASN A 266 24.54 9.20 17.49
N ALA A 267 24.04 8.57 16.43
CA ALA A 267 22.73 7.92 16.39
C ALA A 267 22.84 6.51 15.79
N LEU A 268 23.75 5.69 16.32
CA LEU A 268 23.86 4.29 15.95
C LEU A 268 22.86 3.44 16.75
N PRO A 269 22.03 2.60 16.09
CA PRO A 269 21.12 1.71 16.79
C PRO A 269 21.85 0.51 17.41
N ALA A 270 21.29 -0.05 18.47
CA ALA A 270 21.77 -1.26 19.13
C ALA A 270 21.55 -2.50 18.23
N ARG A 271 20.40 -2.56 17.55
CA ARG A 271 20.03 -3.67 16.66
C ARG A 271 19.26 -3.17 15.46
N CYS A 272 19.52 -3.77 14.30
CA CYS A 272 18.72 -3.60 13.09
C CYS A 272 18.14 -4.94 12.67
N HIS A 273 16.93 -4.94 12.14
CA HIS A 273 16.30 -6.13 11.60
C HIS A 273 15.51 -5.79 10.34
N ARG A 274 15.53 -6.68 9.34
CA ARG A 274 14.59 -6.61 8.22
C ARG A 274 13.23 -7.11 8.65
N PHE A 275 12.17 -6.65 8.01
CA PHE A 275 10.85 -7.24 8.12
C PHE A 275 10.10 -7.16 6.79
N ALA A 276 9.13 -8.04 6.64
CA ALA A 276 8.16 -8.00 5.56
C ALA A 276 6.74 -8.19 6.11
N GLN A 277 5.77 -7.47 5.55
CA GLN A 277 4.35 -7.61 5.87
C GLN A 277 3.57 -7.77 4.57
N HIS A 278 2.50 -8.57 4.60
CA HIS A 278 1.66 -8.73 3.41
C HIS A 278 0.72 -7.53 3.19
N SER A 279 0.22 -6.95 4.28
CA SER A 279 -0.56 -5.71 4.31
C SER A 279 -0.29 -4.98 5.62
N ALA A 280 -0.75 -3.72 5.73
CA ALA A 280 -0.54 -2.93 6.94
C ALA A 280 -1.15 -3.55 8.22
N ALA A 281 -2.22 -4.33 8.07
CA ALA A 281 -2.88 -5.04 9.16
C ALA A 281 -2.28 -6.44 9.43
N ALA A 282 -1.44 -6.96 8.52
CA ALA A 282 -0.86 -8.28 8.64
C ALA A 282 0.31 -8.32 9.65
N PRO A 283 0.50 -9.45 10.36
CA PRO A 283 1.64 -9.62 11.25
C PRO A 283 2.97 -9.52 10.49
N ARG A 284 3.99 -8.97 11.16
CA ARG A 284 5.35 -8.90 10.63
C ARG A 284 5.95 -10.30 10.52
N SER A 285 6.56 -10.55 9.37
CA SER A 285 7.27 -11.78 9.05
C SER A 285 8.73 -11.49 8.69
N GLY A 286 9.59 -12.51 8.70
CA GLY A 286 10.96 -12.38 8.21
C GLY A 286 11.88 -11.51 9.07
N ARG A 287 11.67 -11.47 10.40
CA ARG A 287 12.51 -10.71 11.33
C ARG A 287 13.91 -11.30 11.42
N GLN A 288 14.80 -10.84 10.55
CA GLN A 288 16.20 -11.27 10.49
C GLN A 288 17.10 -10.10 10.87
N GLY A 289 18.04 -10.34 11.79
CA GLY A 289 19.03 -9.35 12.20
C GLY A 289 19.89 -8.92 11.02
N LEU A 290 20.14 -7.63 10.91
CA LEU A 290 21.03 -7.04 9.92
C LEU A 290 22.26 -6.46 10.62
N ALA A 291 23.44 -6.80 10.12
CA ALA A 291 24.69 -6.25 10.63
C ALA A 291 24.83 -4.78 10.18
N ILE A 292 25.15 -3.91 11.13
CA ILE A 292 25.45 -2.51 10.85
C ILE A 292 26.93 -2.43 10.46
N SER A 293 27.22 -1.82 9.31
CA SER A 293 28.59 -1.49 8.95
C SER A 293 29.09 -0.37 9.87
N GLY A 294 30.00 -0.67 10.81
CA GLY A 294 30.52 0.33 11.76
C GLY A 294 31.22 1.52 11.07
N LEU A 295 31.99 1.24 10.01
CA LEU A 295 32.71 2.28 9.25
C LEU A 295 31.77 3.20 8.46
N HIS A 296 30.73 2.63 7.84
CA HIS A 296 29.82 3.37 6.96
C HIS A 296 28.50 3.76 7.64
N ARG A 297 28.33 3.33 8.91
CA ARG A 297 27.16 3.54 9.75
C ARG A 297 25.86 3.24 9.02
N SER A 298 25.85 2.13 8.31
CA SER A 298 24.79 1.81 7.37
C SER A 298 24.37 0.35 7.44
N VAL A 299 23.12 0.13 7.09
CA VAL A 299 22.50 -1.17 6.94
C VAL A 299 21.73 -1.17 5.63
N HIS A 300 21.60 -2.32 5.00
CA HIS A 300 20.85 -2.43 3.75
C HIS A 300 20.10 -3.75 3.66
N LEU A 301 19.10 -3.76 2.78
CA LEU A 301 18.47 -4.97 2.27
C LEU A 301 18.30 -4.83 0.76
N VAL A 302 18.23 -5.98 0.09
CA VAL A 302 17.93 -6.05 -1.34
C VAL A 302 16.88 -7.14 -1.53
N GLU A 303 15.82 -6.78 -2.24
CA GLU A 303 14.81 -7.71 -2.75
C GLU A 303 15.01 -7.83 -4.27
N PRO A 304 15.64 -8.91 -4.75
CA PRO A 304 15.92 -9.12 -6.18
C PRO A 304 14.65 -9.15 -7.04
N ARG A 305 13.54 -9.57 -6.43
CA ARG A 305 12.20 -9.53 -7.02
C ARG A 305 11.19 -9.18 -5.95
N VAL A 306 10.67 -7.97 -6.02
CA VAL A 306 9.65 -7.47 -5.10
C VAL A 306 8.37 -8.28 -5.23
N ARG A 307 7.76 -8.58 -4.08
CA ARG A 307 6.41 -9.14 -3.95
C ARG A 307 5.46 -8.04 -3.47
N THR A 308 4.18 -8.21 -3.76
CA THR A 308 3.14 -7.33 -3.19
C THR A 308 3.19 -7.40 -1.66
N GLY A 309 3.14 -6.23 -1.03
CA GLY A 309 3.21 -6.07 0.42
C GLY A 309 4.19 -4.97 0.83
N ILE A 310 4.71 -5.05 2.04
CA ILE A 310 5.58 -4.06 2.66
C ILE A 310 6.91 -4.71 3.01
N VAL A 311 8.01 -4.02 2.73
CA VAL A 311 9.36 -4.43 3.13
C VAL A 311 10.04 -3.27 3.83
N GLY A 312 10.78 -3.53 4.91
CA GLY A 312 11.44 -2.48 5.67
C GLY A 312 12.59 -2.96 6.55
N ILE A 313 13.25 -1.99 7.16
CA ILE A 313 14.26 -2.16 8.20
C ILE A 313 13.74 -1.47 9.45
N GLY A 314 13.62 -2.23 10.53
CA GLY A 314 13.38 -1.71 11.87
C GLY A 314 14.68 -1.68 12.67
N TRP A 315 14.77 -0.77 13.63
CA TRP A 315 15.91 -0.65 14.52
C TRP A 315 15.51 -0.32 15.95
N GLU A 316 16.33 -0.80 16.88
CA GLU A 316 16.19 -0.58 18.32
C GLU A 316 17.31 0.36 18.77
N TRP A 317 16.96 1.41 19.49
CA TRP A 317 17.91 2.41 19.97
C TRP A 317 18.59 2.04 21.29
N GLU A 318 17.98 1.13 22.05
CA GLU A 318 18.42 0.57 23.34
C GLU A 318 18.31 -0.95 23.31
#